data_AF-A0A8J6QDI5-F1
#
_entry.id   AF-A0A8J6QDI5-F1
#
_cell.length_a   1.000
_cell.length_b   1.000
_cell.length_c   1.000
_cell.angle_alpha   90.00
_cell.angle_beta   90.00
_cell.angle_gamma   90.00
#
_symmetry.space_group_name_H-M   'P 1'
#
loop_
_entity.id
_entity.type
_entity.pdbx_description
1 polymer ?
#
loop_
_entity_poly.entity_id
_entity_poly.type
_entity_poly.pdbx_seq_one_letter_code
_entity_poly.pdbx_strand_id
1 'polypeptide(L)'
;MHFISNSLKNYFSVILVLTGMHLFAQSSKKPNVIVIYTDDQGAIDLGSYGANDIYSPNIDQLAQEGTRFTQAYVAAPVCAPSRAALLTGRYPQNAELTGNTSAEPGSSGLPAEQYTLAELFKDNGYKTGHIGKWHLGMNEASSPNGQGFDYSFGHLRGCIDNYSHFFYWEGPNTHDLYENGKEVFYDGQYFPDLASDKAINYVEEHKDEPFFMYYAINMPHYPYQPTQKWRDYYKNMEKPRGDYAAFISTIDERIGFLIDKLDDLGIRENTIIIYQSDNGYSTETRAFGGGGNAGPYRGAKSSLFEGGIRLPTIISWKNHLPENIVNDEFLMNIDWMPTLAKLCKLDKIETEIDGIDMSGMIKHPNTASKRTSAFWKYGKQWVVRKDNWKLIGFPKDTSHKGELNLEEDALFLSDLSQDVSEMTNLASKYPEKVKELTQEFLKWKHGHEEDIPKKIEKVSNLAAGSTIKATSALNPSYNNADLLIDGKLGYTDYASGQWVGQEGKNLEFIINLNTEKAIKSISVNSLINSGNWIFPVNAMEISFSDDGKTFNSSKDIKRVENKAKTENSTERLTINVDKKSRFIKVKVEGIGNCPKGHPGAGFPAWFFIDEIIVE
;
A
#
# COMPACT_ATOMS: atom_id res chain seq x y z
N MET A 1 27.66 93.55 -30.26
CA MET A 1 26.65 92.70 -30.94
C MET A 1 27.28 91.32 -31.12
N HIS A 2 26.82 90.34 -30.34
CA HIS A 2 26.01 89.20 -30.81
C HIS A 2 26.83 88.21 -31.66
N PHE A 3 27.28 87.08 -31.10
CA PHE A 3 26.56 85.81 -30.81
C PHE A 3 26.97 84.76 -31.85
N ILE A 4 27.94 83.89 -31.54
CA ILE A 4 27.95 82.49 -32.03
C ILE A 4 28.63 81.60 -30.97
N SER A 5 27.91 80.52 -30.62
CA SER A 5 28.40 79.18 -30.24
C SER A 5 27.85 78.62 -28.92
N ASN A 6 26.53 78.39 -28.90
CA ASN A 6 25.92 77.35 -28.08
C ASN A 6 25.59 76.16 -28.99
N SER A 7 26.50 75.20 -29.16
CA SER A 7 26.13 73.89 -29.75
C SER A 7 26.86 72.67 -29.15
N LEU A 8 27.49 72.80 -27.98
CA LEU A 8 28.26 71.70 -27.39
C LEU A 8 27.72 71.15 -26.06
N LYS A 9 26.53 71.60 -25.60
CA LYS A 9 25.96 71.13 -24.32
C LYS A 9 24.79 70.13 -24.44
N ASN A 10 24.34 69.79 -25.65
CA ASN A 10 23.16 68.92 -25.81
C ASN A 10 23.44 67.47 -26.25
N TYR A 11 24.71 67.05 -26.41
CA TYR A 11 25.02 65.65 -26.77
C TYR A 11 25.49 64.77 -25.61
N PHE A 12 25.84 65.35 -24.46
CA PHE A 12 26.27 64.56 -23.28
C PHE A 12 25.11 64.09 -22.39
N SER A 13 23.92 64.67 -22.51
CA SER A 13 22.76 64.29 -21.69
C SER A 13 21.84 63.25 -22.36
N VAL A 14 22.05 62.92 -23.64
CA VAL A 14 21.24 61.90 -24.34
C VAL A 14 21.89 60.52 -24.28
N ILE A 15 23.21 60.42 -24.07
CA ILE A 15 23.90 59.13 -23.91
C ILE A 15 23.80 58.58 -22.46
N LEU A 16 23.57 59.44 -21.47
CA LEU A 16 23.37 59.00 -20.07
C LEU A 16 21.93 58.56 -19.75
N VAL A 17 20.97 58.83 -20.64
CA VAL A 17 19.55 58.41 -20.46
C VAL A 17 19.25 57.10 -21.20
N LEU A 18 20.09 56.69 -22.17
CA LEU A 18 19.95 55.40 -22.86
C LEU A 18 20.73 54.24 -22.22
N THR A 19 21.56 54.51 -21.20
CA THR A 19 22.29 53.48 -20.44
C THR A 19 21.65 53.15 -19.08
N GLY A 20 20.58 53.84 -18.69
CA GLY A 20 19.92 53.69 -17.38
C GLY A 20 18.62 52.87 -17.35
N MET A 21 18.19 52.28 -18.48
CA MET A 21 16.96 51.48 -18.58
C MET A 21 17.23 50.09 -19.15
N HIS A 22 18.29 49.44 -18.69
CA HIS A 22 18.34 47.98 -18.60
C HIS A 22 18.36 47.57 -17.13
N LEU A 23 17.39 48.10 -16.37
CA LEU A 23 16.77 47.28 -15.34
C LEU A 23 16.16 46.11 -16.10
N PHE A 24 16.93 45.03 -16.24
CA PHE A 24 16.38 43.72 -16.50
C PHE A 24 15.28 43.56 -15.44
N ALA A 25 14.03 43.73 -15.86
CA ALA A 25 12.96 42.97 -15.26
C ALA A 25 13.37 41.52 -15.51
N GLN A 26 14.18 40.98 -14.60
CA GLN A 26 14.45 39.57 -14.50
C GLN A 26 13.10 39.00 -14.14
N SER A 27 12.28 38.74 -15.17
CA SER A 27 11.14 37.85 -15.09
C SER A 27 11.62 36.69 -14.22
N SER A 28 11.05 36.54 -13.02
CA SER A 28 11.57 35.53 -12.09
C SER A 28 11.51 34.21 -12.83
N LYS A 29 12.67 33.65 -13.19
CA LYS A 29 12.72 32.40 -13.95
C LYS A 29 11.86 31.40 -13.19
N LYS A 30 10.99 30.68 -13.91
CA LYS A 30 10.24 29.57 -13.33
C LYS A 30 11.26 28.61 -12.69
N PRO A 31 11.05 28.14 -11.46
CA PRO A 31 11.99 27.21 -10.83
C PRO A 31 11.96 25.88 -11.56
N ASN A 32 13.09 25.19 -11.63
CA ASN A 32 13.12 23.78 -12.01
C ASN A 32 12.57 22.94 -10.86
N VAL A 33 12.08 21.74 -11.16
CA VAL A 33 11.55 20.81 -10.15
C VAL A 33 12.12 19.42 -10.38
N ILE A 34 12.68 18.82 -9.34
CA ILE A 34 13.15 17.44 -9.35
C ILE A 34 12.45 16.69 -8.22
N VAL A 35 11.80 15.58 -8.56
CA VAL A 35 11.27 14.63 -7.59
C VAL A 35 12.13 13.37 -7.65
N ILE A 36 12.96 13.19 -6.62
CA ILE A 36 13.77 11.99 -6.39
C ILE A 36 12.90 11.01 -5.59
N TYR A 37 12.63 9.84 -6.17
CA TYR A 37 11.73 8.86 -5.58
C TYR A 37 12.39 7.48 -5.49
N THR A 38 12.74 7.06 -4.27
CA THR A 38 13.40 5.76 -4.00
C THR A 38 12.38 4.62 -3.85
N ASP A 39 12.87 3.39 -3.86
CA ASP A 39 12.05 2.16 -3.93
C ASP A 39 12.39 1.21 -2.77
N ASP A 40 11.42 0.91 -1.89
CA ASP A 40 11.61 0.08 -0.69
C ASP A 40 12.61 0.66 0.35
N GLN A 41 12.55 1.96 0.64
CA GLN A 41 13.42 2.55 1.66
C GLN A 41 12.84 2.46 3.07
N GLY A 42 13.66 2.12 4.07
CA GLY A 42 13.23 2.13 5.47
C GLY A 42 13.08 3.55 6.02
N ALA A 43 12.13 3.71 6.95
CA ALA A 43 11.72 5.01 7.47
C ALA A 43 12.85 5.79 8.17
N ILE A 44 13.88 5.11 8.69
CA ILE A 44 14.99 5.73 9.41
C ILE A 44 16.35 5.57 8.73
N ASP A 45 16.40 5.05 7.50
CA ASP A 45 17.63 4.60 6.83
C ASP A 45 18.47 5.73 6.19
N LEU A 46 18.48 6.90 6.82
CA LEU A 46 19.31 8.06 6.47
C LEU A 46 19.86 8.68 7.75
N GLY A 47 21.05 9.26 7.71
CA GLY A 47 21.64 9.94 8.87
C GLY A 47 20.74 11.04 9.44
N SER A 48 20.12 11.83 8.56
CA SER A 48 19.13 12.86 8.86
C SER A 48 17.82 12.33 9.49
N TYR A 49 17.58 11.02 9.40
CA TYR A 49 16.44 10.31 10.01
C TYR A 49 16.84 9.41 11.18
N GLY A 50 18.12 9.38 11.56
CA GLY A 50 18.62 8.69 12.75
C GLY A 50 19.42 7.41 12.48
N ALA A 51 19.65 7.03 11.22
CA ALA A 51 20.61 5.96 10.94
C ALA A 51 22.02 6.39 11.38
N ASN A 52 22.63 5.56 12.19
CA ASN A 52 24.01 5.70 12.67
C ASN A 52 24.94 4.67 12.02
N ASP A 53 24.38 3.78 11.21
CA ASP A 53 25.05 2.70 10.52
C ASP A 53 25.04 2.85 8.99
N ILE A 54 24.33 3.85 8.44
CA ILE A 54 24.30 4.17 7.00
C ILE A 54 24.95 5.53 6.76
N TYR A 55 25.85 5.58 5.78
CA TYR A 55 26.52 6.78 5.28
C TYR A 55 25.73 7.38 4.10
N SER A 56 25.04 8.49 4.33
CA SER A 56 24.19 9.18 3.34
C SER A 56 24.37 10.71 3.34
N PRO A 57 25.62 11.22 3.20
CA PRO A 57 25.89 12.65 3.40
C PRO A 57 25.18 13.57 2.41
N ASN A 58 24.92 13.15 1.17
CA ASN A 58 24.34 14.03 0.15
C ASN A 58 22.84 14.25 0.40
N ILE A 59 22.12 13.18 0.75
CA ILE A 59 20.70 13.27 1.12
C ILE A 59 20.57 14.00 2.48
N ASP A 60 21.50 13.77 3.40
CA ASP A 60 21.52 14.50 4.68
C ASP A 60 21.80 16.00 4.47
N GLN A 61 22.63 16.36 3.49
CA GLN A 61 22.83 17.74 3.08
C GLN A 61 21.53 18.35 2.51
N LEU A 62 20.78 17.62 1.68
CA LEU A 62 19.46 18.10 1.21
C LEU A 62 18.50 18.38 2.37
N ALA A 63 18.52 17.56 3.42
CA ALA A 63 17.73 17.79 4.62
C ALA A 63 18.19 19.05 5.38
N GLN A 64 19.50 19.31 5.46
CA GLN A 64 20.06 20.52 6.06
C GLN A 64 19.75 21.77 5.25
N GLU A 65 19.75 21.68 3.92
CA GLU A 65 19.40 22.78 2.99
C GLU A 65 17.89 22.92 2.77
N GLY A 66 17.07 22.30 3.62
CA GLY A 66 15.63 22.28 3.42
C GLY A 66 14.83 21.93 4.66
N THR A 67 13.67 21.34 4.41
CA THR A 67 12.77 20.84 5.43
C THR A 67 12.64 19.33 5.30
N ARG A 68 12.94 18.59 6.38
CA ARG A 68 12.66 17.15 6.49
C ARG A 68 11.40 16.92 7.30
N PHE A 69 10.56 15.99 6.86
CA PHE A 69 9.28 15.69 7.49
C PHE A 69 9.36 14.39 8.29
N THR A 70 8.95 14.43 9.56
CA THR A 70 8.87 13.21 10.38
C THR A 70 7.51 12.53 10.30
N GLN A 71 6.47 13.20 9.80
CA GLN A 71 5.10 12.66 9.62
C GLN A 71 4.64 12.76 8.16
N ALA A 72 5.47 12.28 7.23
CA ALA A 72 5.13 12.18 5.82
C ALA A 72 4.74 10.76 5.41
N TYR A 73 3.66 10.63 4.66
CA TYR A 73 3.04 9.36 4.29
C TYR A 73 2.91 9.17 2.79
N VAL A 74 2.94 7.92 2.34
CA VAL A 74 2.49 7.53 1.00
C VAL A 74 1.06 6.99 1.05
N ALA A 75 0.29 7.21 0.00
CA ALA A 75 -1.12 6.79 -0.06
C ALA A 75 -1.33 5.27 -0.24
N ALA A 76 -0.25 4.49 -0.42
CA ALA A 76 -0.30 3.03 -0.49
C ALA A 76 1.00 2.39 0.02
N PRO A 77 0.94 1.16 0.57
CA PRO A 77 2.11 0.48 1.11
C PRO A 77 2.89 -0.31 0.05
N VAL A 78 2.68 -0.02 -1.23
CA VAL A 78 3.28 -0.72 -2.39
C VAL A 78 3.49 0.23 -3.58
N CYS A 79 4.43 -0.14 -4.44
CA CYS A 79 5.04 0.72 -5.45
C CYS A 79 4.04 1.40 -6.42
N ALA A 80 3.31 0.65 -7.26
CA ALA A 80 2.53 1.26 -8.35
C ALA A 80 1.40 2.16 -7.84
N PRO A 81 0.55 1.72 -6.89
CA PRO A 81 -0.47 2.58 -6.28
C PRO A 81 0.11 3.85 -5.63
N SER A 82 1.28 3.75 -4.99
CA SER A 82 1.95 4.91 -4.38
C SER A 82 2.45 5.91 -5.43
N ARG A 83 3.04 5.41 -6.53
CA ARG A 83 3.53 6.22 -7.66
C ARG A 83 2.38 6.91 -8.40
N ALA A 84 1.27 6.19 -8.63
CA ALA A 84 0.05 6.77 -9.18
C ALA A 84 -0.47 7.91 -8.29
N ALA A 85 -0.47 7.71 -6.98
CA ALA A 85 -0.93 8.72 -6.03
C ALA A 85 -0.05 9.98 -6.02
N LEU A 86 1.28 9.81 -6.04
CA LEU A 86 2.23 10.92 -6.17
C LEU A 86 1.97 11.73 -7.44
N LEU A 87 1.89 11.05 -8.59
CA LEU A 87 1.81 11.73 -9.89
C LEU A 87 0.44 12.37 -10.13
N THR A 88 -0.65 11.81 -9.61
CA THR A 88 -2.00 12.34 -9.86
C THR A 88 -2.53 13.24 -8.75
N GLY A 89 -1.89 13.24 -7.57
CA GLY A 89 -2.44 13.90 -6.39
C GLY A 89 -3.74 13.27 -5.88
N ARG A 90 -4.00 12.00 -6.23
CA ARG A 90 -5.23 11.27 -5.89
C ARG A 90 -4.92 10.05 -5.03
N TYR A 91 -5.87 9.62 -4.21
CA TYR A 91 -5.81 8.30 -3.61
C TYR A 91 -5.80 7.22 -4.70
N PRO A 92 -5.13 6.07 -4.48
CA PRO A 92 -5.07 4.98 -5.45
C PRO A 92 -6.43 4.55 -6.01
N GLN A 93 -7.49 4.62 -5.19
CA GLN A 93 -8.85 4.26 -5.58
C GLN A 93 -9.48 5.29 -6.54
N ASN A 94 -9.08 6.56 -6.46
CA ASN A 94 -9.52 7.62 -7.38
C ASN A 94 -8.59 7.73 -8.61
N ALA A 95 -7.32 7.33 -8.47
CA ALA A 95 -6.41 7.13 -9.60
C ALA A 95 -6.67 5.82 -10.37
N GLU A 96 -7.59 4.99 -9.88
CA GLU A 96 -7.99 3.70 -10.46
C GLU A 96 -6.85 2.68 -10.58
N LEU A 97 -5.84 2.80 -9.73
CA LEU A 97 -4.72 1.86 -9.64
C LEU A 97 -4.46 1.45 -8.19
N THR A 98 -5.18 0.43 -7.73
CA THR A 98 -5.17 -0.03 -6.32
C THR A 98 -4.18 -1.18 -6.03
N GLY A 99 -3.56 -1.74 -7.07
CA GLY A 99 -2.55 -2.80 -6.98
C GLY A 99 -1.39 -2.58 -7.96
N ASN A 100 -0.35 -3.42 -7.86
CA ASN A 100 0.75 -3.40 -8.82
C ASN A 100 0.27 -3.81 -10.21
N THR A 101 0.81 -3.18 -11.24
CA THR A 101 0.44 -3.46 -12.63
C THR A 101 0.94 -4.83 -13.06
N SER A 102 0.29 -5.42 -14.07
CA SER A 102 0.76 -6.66 -14.68
C SER A 102 2.16 -6.47 -15.29
N ALA A 103 2.96 -7.55 -15.29
CA ALA A 103 4.24 -7.60 -15.98
C ALA A 103 4.10 -8.02 -17.46
N GLU A 104 2.88 -8.37 -17.90
CA GLU A 104 2.65 -8.76 -19.30
C GLU A 104 2.92 -7.60 -20.26
N PRO A 105 3.67 -7.83 -21.36
CA PRO A 105 3.90 -6.80 -22.38
C PRO A 105 2.59 -6.18 -22.88
N GLY A 106 2.55 -4.86 -22.96
CA GLY A 106 1.37 -4.12 -23.40
C GLY A 106 0.21 -4.09 -22.39
N SER A 107 0.44 -4.52 -21.14
CA SER A 107 -0.54 -4.38 -20.07
C SER A 107 -0.88 -2.91 -19.81
N SER A 108 -2.15 -2.68 -19.46
CA SER A 108 -2.62 -1.40 -18.95
C SER A 108 -2.11 -1.15 -17.54
N GLY A 109 -1.99 0.12 -17.17
CA GLY A 109 -1.75 0.54 -15.79
C GLY A 109 -2.58 1.75 -15.45
N LEU A 110 -1.93 2.87 -15.13
CA LEU A 110 -2.61 4.14 -14.87
C LEU A 110 -3.48 4.52 -16.08
N PRO A 111 -4.79 4.78 -15.91
CA PRO A 111 -5.65 5.16 -17.01
C PRO A 111 -5.18 6.47 -17.68
N ALA A 112 -5.40 6.58 -18.98
CA ALA A 112 -4.91 7.71 -19.79
C ALA A 112 -5.62 9.03 -19.47
N GLU A 113 -6.82 8.95 -18.90
CA GLU A 113 -7.63 10.07 -18.43
C GLU A 113 -7.16 10.66 -17.10
N GLN A 114 -6.23 10.01 -16.40
CA GLN A 114 -5.65 10.55 -15.18
C GLN A 114 -4.66 11.65 -15.53
N TYR A 115 -4.88 12.85 -15.00
CA TYR A 115 -3.99 13.99 -15.20
C TYR A 115 -2.83 13.96 -14.20
N THR A 116 -1.61 14.01 -14.71
CA THR A 116 -0.38 13.82 -13.94
C THR A 116 0.38 15.11 -13.67
N LEU A 117 1.31 15.06 -12.73
CA LEU A 117 2.31 16.09 -12.47
C LEU A 117 3.08 16.46 -13.74
N ALA A 118 3.41 15.49 -14.59
CA ALA A 118 4.12 15.76 -15.84
C ALA A 118 3.27 16.62 -16.77
N GLU A 119 2.00 16.26 -16.98
CA GLU A 119 1.09 17.06 -17.82
C GLU A 119 0.87 18.46 -17.22
N LEU A 120 0.69 18.56 -15.89
CA LEU A 120 0.61 19.85 -15.20
C LEU A 120 1.82 20.75 -15.50
N PHE A 121 3.04 20.22 -15.41
CA PHE A 121 4.23 21.00 -15.70
C PHE A 121 4.35 21.31 -17.20
N LYS A 122 4.05 20.35 -18.07
CA LYS A 122 4.11 20.50 -19.53
C LYS A 122 3.15 21.56 -20.06
N ASP A 123 1.90 21.55 -19.60
CA ASP A 123 0.88 22.54 -19.94
C ASP A 123 1.30 23.95 -19.50
N ASN A 124 2.15 24.04 -18.47
CA ASN A 124 2.73 25.27 -17.97
C ASN A 124 4.11 25.61 -18.59
N GLY A 125 4.47 24.98 -19.70
CA GLY A 125 5.65 25.30 -20.50
C GLY A 125 6.96 24.78 -19.94
N TYR A 126 6.94 23.73 -19.13
CA TYR A 126 8.14 23.02 -18.70
C TYR A 126 8.48 21.88 -19.67
N LYS A 127 9.78 21.56 -19.74
CA LYS A 127 10.22 20.24 -20.24
C LYS A 127 9.99 19.19 -19.18
N THR A 128 9.60 17.98 -19.58
CA THR A 128 9.29 16.90 -18.63
C THR A 128 10.12 15.66 -18.90
N GLY A 129 10.79 15.16 -17.85
CA GLY A 129 11.68 14.00 -17.93
C GLY A 129 11.35 12.93 -16.89
N HIS A 130 11.19 11.69 -17.33
CA HIS A 130 11.11 10.51 -16.46
C HIS A 130 12.39 9.70 -16.55
N ILE A 131 12.99 9.36 -15.42
CA ILE A 131 14.21 8.57 -15.36
C ILE A 131 14.09 7.54 -14.24
N GLY A 132 14.14 6.24 -14.58
CA GLY A 132 14.07 5.16 -13.60
C GLY A 132 12.88 4.22 -13.77
N LYS A 133 12.32 3.76 -12.65
CA LYS A 133 11.19 2.84 -12.55
C LYS A 133 9.87 3.57 -12.81
N TRP A 134 9.16 3.13 -13.84
CA TRP A 134 7.81 3.60 -14.12
C TRP A 134 6.76 2.86 -13.29
N HIS A 135 6.54 1.57 -13.57
CA HIS A 135 5.60 0.68 -12.87
C HIS A 135 4.13 1.15 -12.89
N LEU A 136 3.73 1.92 -13.90
CA LEU A 136 2.35 2.42 -14.07
C LEU A 136 1.73 1.98 -15.39
N GLY A 137 2.22 0.88 -15.97
CA GLY A 137 1.68 0.29 -17.21
C GLY A 137 2.70 0.28 -18.34
N MET A 138 2.44 -0.58 -19.33
CA MET A 138 3.37 -0.84 -20.44
C MET A 138 2.79 -0.50 -21.82
N ASN A 139 1.47 -0.29 -21.92
CA ASN A 139 0.89 0.14 -23.19
C ASN A 139 1.22 1.62 -23.48
N GLU A 140 1.02 2.04 -24.73
CA GLU A 140 1.34 3.40 -25.18
C GLU A 140 0.68 4.48 -24.30
N ALA A 141 -0.60 4.31 -23.98
CA ALA A 141 -1.40 5.27 -23.23
C ALA A 141 -1.01 5.39 -21.73
N SER A 142 -0.48 4.32 -21.14
CA SER A 142 -0.04 4.28 -19.74
C SER A 142 1.48 4.35 -19.59
N SER A 143 2.23 4.46 -20.70
CA SER A 143 3.67 4.67 -20.70
C SER A 143 4.03 6.09 -20.20
N PRO A 144 5.29 6.34 -19.79
CA PRO A 144 5.71 7.69 -19.39
C PRO A 144 5.40 8.75 -20.46
N ASN A 145 5.68 8.46 -21.73
CA ASN A 145 5.43 9.40 -22.83
C ASN A 145 3.93 9.62 -23.10
N GLY A 146 3.10 8.60 -22.86
CA GLY A 146 1.63 8.74 -22.90
C GLY A 146 1.05 9.54 -21.74
N GLN A 147 1.82 9.71 -20.67
CA GLN A 147 1.44 10.36 -19.40
C GLN A 147 2.24 11.66 -19.18
N GLY A 148 2.47 12.40 -20.26
CA GLY A 148 2.99 13.78 -20.21
C GLY A 148 4.50 13.96 -20.19
N PHE A 149 5.31 12.90 -20.14
CA PHE A 149 6.78 13.04 -20.18
C PHE A 149 7.32 13.19 -21.62
N ASP A 150 8.03 14.29 -21.89
CA ASP A 150 8.70 14.54 -23.18
C ASP A 150 9.88 13.59 -23.39
N TYR A 151 10.61 13.30 -22.31
CA TYR A 151 11.73 12.37 -22.28
C TYR A 151 11.48 11.25 -21.27
N SER A 152 11.81 10.02 -21.62
CA SER A 152 11.79 8.89 -20.68
C SER A 152 12.95 7.94 -20.91
N PHE A 153 13.64 7.56 -19.83
CA PHE A 153 14.59 6.45 -19.80
C PHE A 153 14.37 5.57 -18.57
N GLY A 154 14.20 4.27 -18.77
CA GLY A 154 14.12 3.33 -17.66
C GLY A 154 13.25 2.11 -17.93
N HIS A 155 12.80 1.47 -16.86
CA HIS A 155 12.09 0.18 -16.93
C HIS A 155 10.61 0.35 -16.58
N LEU A 156 9.75 -0.44 -17.23
CA LEU A 156 8.29 -0.26 -17.14
C LEU A 156 7.64 -1.13 -16.07
N ARG A 157 8.26 -2.27 -15.70
CA ARG A 157 7.75 -3.19 -14.68
C ARG A 157 8.25 -2.83 -13.28
N GLY A 158 7.87 -3.67 -12.31
CA GLY A 158 8.14 -3.46 -10.89
C GLY A 158 9.60 -3.58 -10.48
N CYS A 159 10.45 -4.28 -11.23
CA CYS A 159 11.87 -4.47 -10.88
C CYS A 159 12.68 -4.99 -12.07
N ILE A 160 13.99 -4.75 -12.06
CA ILE A 160 14.94 -5.35 -12.99
C ILE A 160 16.21 -5.78 -12.24
N ASP A 161 16.94 -6.72 -12.80
CA ASP A 161 18.35 -6.92 -12.44
C ASP A 161 19.17 -5.75 -13.00
N ASN A 162 20.05 -5.15 -12.19
CA ASN A 162 20.70 -3.87 -12.54
C ASN A 162 21.80 -4.00 -13.60
N TYR A 163 22.13 -5.19 -14.10
CA TYR A 163 23.16 -5.37 -15.14
C TYR A 163 22.61 -5.97 -16.43
N SER A 164 21.71 -6.94 -16.30
CA SER A 164 21.03 -7.54 -17.45
C SER A 164 19.85 -6.69 -17.91
N HIS A 165 19.23 -5.92 -17.02
CA HIS A 165 17.97 -5.18 -17.24
C HIS A 165 16.76 -6.09 -17.49
N PHE A 166 16.81 -7.33 -17.00
CA PHE A 166 15.69 -8.26 -17.10
C PHE A 166 14.81 -8.17 -15.86
N PHE A 167 13.51 -8.13 -16.08
CA PHE A 167 12.52 -8.44 -15.07
C PHE A 167 12.61 -9.92 -14.70
N TYR A 168 12.65 -10.20 -13.40
CA TYR A 168 12.92 -11.54 -12.85
C TYR A 168 11.86 -12.04 -11.85
N TRP A 169 10.76 -11.31 -11.66
CA TRP A 169 9.76 -11.66 -10.65
C TRP A 169 8.87 -12.83 -11.09
N GLU A 170 8.47 -12.81 -12.35
CA GLU A 170 7.61 -13.82 -12.98
C GLU A 170 8.28 -14.32 -14.25
N GLY A 171 8.19 -15.63 -14.48
CA GLY A 171 8.81 -16.29 -15.61
C GLY A 171 7.90 -16.25 -16.85
N PRO A 172 8.48 -16.21 -18.07
CA PRO A 172 9.91 -16.14 -18.34
C PRO A 172 10.50 -14.75 -18.08
N ASN A 173 11.77 -14.70 -17.64
CA ASN A 173 12.49 -13.43 -17.49
C ASN A 173 12.48 -12.70 -18.84
N THR A 174 12.13 -11.42 -18.81
CA THR A 174 11.97 -10.60 -20.01
C THR A 174 12.76 -9.31 -19.85
N HIS A 175 13.45 -8.88 -20.91
CA HIS A 175 14.15 -7.59 -20.92
C HIS A 175 13.15 -6.44 -20.69
N ASP A 176 13.57 -5.41 -19.95
CA ASP A 176 12.71 -4.30 -19.53
C ASP A 176 13.54 -3.01 -19.40
N LEU A 177 14.01 -2.48 -20.53
CA LEU A 177 14.67 -1.18 -20.56
C LEU A 177 14.31 -0.43 -21.84
N TYR A 178 13.84 0.80 -21.66
CA TYR A 178 13.26 1.61 -22.73
C TYR A 178 13.77 3.05 -22.68
N GLU A 179 13.94 3.65 -23.86
CA GLU A 179 14.18 5.06 -24.06
C GLU A 179 13.15 5.61 -25.06
N ASN A 180 12.31 6.56 -24.61
CA ASN A 180 11.21 7.14 -25.38
C ASN A 180 10.32 6.10 -26.09
N GLY A 181 9.88 5.09 -25.33
CA GLY A 181 9.01 4.00 -25.80
C GLY A 181 9.71 2.96 -26.67
N LYS A 182 11.01 3.11 -26.96
CA LYS A 182 11.80 2.12 -27.72
C LYS A 182 12.63 1.28 -26.78
N GLU A 183 12.59 -0.02 -26.96
CA GLU A 183 13.46 -0.94 -26.22
C GLU A 183 14.94 -0.67 -26.57
N VAL A 184 15.80 -0.61 -25.56
CA VAL A 184 17.23 -0.30 -25.70
C VAL A 184 18.08 -1.26 -24.89
N PHE A 185 19.19 -1.71 -25.45
CA PHE A 185 20.06 -2.72 -24.85
C PHE A 185 21.38 -2.10 -24.40
N TYR A 186 21.67 -2.21 -23.10
CA TYR A 186 22.90 -1.74 -22.47
C TYR A 186 23.60 -2.89 -21.74
N ASP A 187 23.76 -4.03 -22.41
CA ASP A 187 24.19 -5.30 -21.80
C ASP A 187 25.41 -5.16 -20.87
N GLY A 188 25.24 -5.56 -19.61
CA GLY A 188 26.31 -5.57 -18.61
C GLY A 188 26.68 -4.20 -18.05
N GLN A 189 26.06 -3.12 -18.51
CA GLN A 189 26.18 -1.80 -17.90
C GLN A 189 25.27 -1.71 -16.68
N TYR A 190 25.69 -0.96 -15.67
CA TYR A 190 24.99 -0.88 -14.40
C TYR A 190 23.88 0.18 -14.45
N PHE A 191 22.62 -0.24 -14.30
CA PHE A 191 21.44 0.60 -14.45
C PHE A 191 21.46 1.88 -13.60
N PRO A 192 21.85 1.87 -12.31
CA PRO A 192 21.94 3.11 -11.53
C PRO A 192 22.92 4.14 -12.08
N ASP A 193 24.02 3.70 -12.70
CA ASP A 193 24.95 4.62 -13.36
C ASP A 193 24.33 5.17 -14.65
N LEU A 194 23.68 4.32 -15.47
CA LEU A 194 22.93 4.77 -16.65
C LEU A 194 21.86 5.81 -16.28
N ALA A 195 21.06 5.54 -15.24
CA ALA A 195 20.01 6.44 -14.78
C ALA A 195 20.59 7.76 -14.24
N SER A 196 21.70 7.70 -13.51
CA SER A 196 22.42 8.90 -13.04
C SER A 196 22.92 9.75 -14.20
N ASP A 197 23.55 9.14 -15.20
CA ASP A 197 24.07 9.82 -16.38
C ASP A 197 22.92 10.47 -17.19
N LYS A 198 21.80 9.77 -17.37
CA LYS A 198 20.62 10.36 -18.02
C LYS A 198 20.07 11.56 -17.23
N ALA A 199 20.05 11.51 -15.90
CA ALA A 199 19.57 12.63 -15.08
C ALA A 199 20.48 13.85 -15.19
N ILE A 200 21.79 13.64 -15.14
CA ILE A 200 22.82 14.68 -15.31
C ILE A 200 22.73 15.31 -16.71
N ASN A 201 22.60 14.49 -17.76
CA ASN A 201 22.45 14.99 -19.13
C ASN A 201 21.14 15.78 -19.31
N TYR A 202 20.03 15.29 -18.74
CA TYR A 202 18.73 15.96 -18.83
C TYR A 202 18.78 17.38 -18.23
N VAL A 203 19.38 17.55 -17.03
CA VAL A 203 19.48 18.89 -16.42
C VAL A 203 20.46 19.80 -17.16
N GLU A 204 21.50 19.24 -17.80
CA GLU A 204 22.45 20.00 -18.62
C GLU A 204 21.82 20.50 -19.92
N GLU A 205 21.08 19.64 -20.62
CA GLU A 205 20.38 19.99 -21.86
C GLU A 205 19.30 21.05 -21.65
N HIS A 206 18.63 21.03 -20.49
CA HIS A 206 17.52 21.93 -20.18
C HIS A 206 17.88 23.07 -19.24
N LYS A 207 19.16 23.31 -18.92
CA LYS A 207 19.58 24.35 -17.95
C LYS A 207 19.07 25.77 -18.25
N ASP A 208 18.76 26.07 -19.52
CA ASP A 208 18.32 27.40 -19.98
C ASP A 208 16.79 27.56 -20.04
N GLU A 209 16.03 26.49 -19.76
CA GLU A 209 14.56 26.46 -19.74
C GLU A 209 14.03 25.76 -18.46
N PRO A 210 12.79 26.02 -18.00
CA PRO A 210 12.28 25.34 -16.82
C PRO A 210 11.99 23.86 -17.12
N PHE A 211 12.38 22.97 -16.21
CA PHE A 211 12.13 21.54 -16.33
C PHE A 211 11.51 20.91 -15.08
N PHE A 212 10.76 19.83 -15.30
CA PHE A 212 10.27 18.91 -14.28
C PHE A 212 10.89 17.53 -14.54
N MET A 213 11.64 17.01 -13.57
CA MET A 213 12.23 15.68 -13.63
C MET A 213 11.67 14.79 -12.54
N TYR A 214 11.05 13.68 -12.92
CA TYR A 214 10.71 12.59 -12.03
C TYR A 214 11.83 11.53 -12.09
N TYR A 215 12.72 11.59 -11.11
CA TYR A 215 13.88 10.70 -10.99
C TYR A 215 13.57 9.56 -10.01
N ALA A 216 12.96 8.51 -10.55
CA ALA A 216 12.32 7.43 -9.81
C ALA A 216 13.22 6.20 -9.72
N ILE A 217 14.31 6.29 -8.97
CA ILE A 217 15.34 5.24 -8.91
C ILE A 217 14.75 3.97 -8.25
N ASN A 218 15.04 2.81 -8.83
CA ASN A 218 14.65 1.49 -8.31
C ASN A 218 15.45 1.03 -7.07
N MET A 219 16.15 1.93 -6.39
CA MET A 219 17.00 1.60 -5.25
C MET A 219 16.36 2.15 -3.96
N PRO A 220 16.45 1.44 -2.82
CA PRO A 220 17.21 0.20 -2.59
C PRO A 220 16.47 -1.12 -2.91
N HIS A 221 15.40 -1.17 -3.72
CA HIS A 221 14.72 -2.42 -4.06
C HIS A 221 15.70 -3.49 -4.57
N TYR A 222 15.56 -4.71 -4.08
CA TYR A 222 16.43 -5.83 -4.46
C TYR A 222 16.42 -6.08 -5.99
N PRO A 223 17.42 -6.78 -6.56
CA PRO A 223 18.60 -7.37 -5.91
C PRO A 223 19.58 -6.31 -5.39
N TYR A 224 20.11 -6.49 -4.17
CA TYR A 224 21.10 -5.58 -3.59
C TYR A 224 22.44 -5.71 -4.33
N GLN A 225 22.67 -4.80 -5.27
CA GLN A 225 23.85 -4.80 -6.16
C GLN A 225 24.64 -3.49 -6.01
N PRO A 226 25.14 -3.15 -4.80
CA PRO A 226 25.91 -1.93 -4.58
C PRO A 226 27.23 -1.94 -5.35
N THR A 227 27.80 -0.75 -5.55
CA THR A 227 29.14 -0.63 -6.13
C THR A 227 30.19 -1.30 -5.25
N GLN A 228 31.34 -1.64 -5.85
CA GLN A 228 32.45 -2.24 -5.12
C GLN A 228 32.92 -1.39 -3.94
N LYS A 229 32.97 -0.06 -4.11
CA LYS A 229 33.34 0.91 -3.06
C LYS A 229 32.48 0.71 -1.81
N TRP A 230 31.16 0.70 -1.96
CA TRP A 230 30.24 0.60 -0.82
C TRP A 230 30.16 -0.82 -0.28
N ARG A 231 30.29 -1.84 -1.13
CA ARG A 231 30.44 -3.23 -0.69
C ARG A 231 31.65 -3.40 0.25
N ASP A 232 32.79 -2.81 -0.10
CA ASP A 232 34.00 -2.88 0.72
C ASP A 232 33.87 -2.08 2.02
N TYR A 233 33.17 -0.94 1.99
CA TYR A 233 32.90 -0.13 3.18
C TYR A 233 32.05 -0.90 4.21
N TYR A 234 31.01 -1.60 3.78
CA TYR A 234 30.08 -2.34 4.66
C TYR A 234 30.40 -3.83 4.83
N LYS A 235 31.57 -4.32 4.36
CA LYS A 235 31.90 -5.75 4.35
C LYS A 235 31.84 -6.48 5.70
N ASN A 236 31.95 -5.73 6.80
CA ASN A 236 31.91 -6.27 8.17
C ASN A 236 30.53 -6.13 8.83
N MET A 237 29.55 -5.51 8.16
CA MET A 237 28.18 -5.39 8.65
C MET A 237 27.39 -6.67 8.33
N GLU A 238 26.53 -7.08 9.25
CA GLU A 238 25.72 -8.29 9.09
C GLU A 238 24.80 -8.18 7.87
N LYS A 239 24.69 -9.27 7.11
CA LYS A 239 23.78 -9.35 5.96
C LYS A 239 22.37 -9.78 6.45
N PRO A 240 21.29 -9.24 5.86
CA PRO A 240 21.27 -8.39 4.67
C PRO A 240 21.45 -6.88 4.91
N ARG A 241 21.53 -6.42 6.16
CA ARG A 241 21.68 -4.98 6.50
C ARG A 241 22.89 -4.33 5.81
N GLY A 242 24.04 -4.99 5.78
CA GLY A 242 25.25 -4.49 5.12
C GLY A 242 25.11 -4.31 3.60
N ASP A 243 24.46 -5.25 2.92
CA ASP A 243 24.23 -5.14 1.47
C ASP A 243 23.19 -4.03 1.16
N TYR A 244 22.16 -3.90 2.00
CA TYR A 244 21.17 -2.81 1.93
C TYR A 244 21.79 -1.43 2.17
N ALA A 245 22.56 -1.27 3.25
CA ALA A 245 23.28 -0.04 3.59
C ALA A 245 24.24 0.40 2.48
N ALA A 246 24.98 -0.56 1.90
CA ALA A 246 25.82 -0.31 0.75
C ALA A 246 25.04 0.19 -0.47
N PHE A 247 23.80 -0.26 -0.64
CA PHE A 247 22.95 0.13 -1.75
C PHE A 247 22.35 1.53 -1.55
N ILE A 248 21.98 1.90 -0.32
CA ILE A 248 21.63 3.27 0.05
C ILE A 248 22.82 4.23 -0.18
N SER A 249 24.03 3.91 0.30
CA SER A 249 25.20 4.77 0.05
C SER A 249 25.58 4.84 -1.42
N THR A 250 25.29 3.79 -2.20
CA THR A 250 25.45 3.83 -3.65
C THR A 250 24.54 4.90 -4.26
N ILE A 251 23.26 4.97 -3.89
CA ILE A 251 22.35 5.96 -4.47
C ILE A 251 22.57 7.37 -3.92
N ASP A 252 22.93 7.51 -2.65
CA ASP A 252 23.34 8.79 -2.07
C ASP A 252 24.47 9.44 -2.87
N GLU A 253 25.48 8.66 -3.29
CA GLU A 253 26.58 9.14 -4.11
C GLU A 253 26.13 9.64 -5.49
N ARG A 254 25.20 8.95 -6.16
CA ARG A 254 24.66 9.40 -7.47
C ARG A 254 23.80 10.65 -7.33
N ILE A 255 23.03 10.76 -6.23
CA ILE A 255 22.29 11.97 -5.90
C ILE A 255 23.26 13.14 -5.67
N GLY A 256 24.40 12.89 -5.02
CA GLY A 256 25.51 13.84 -4.92
C GLY A 256 25.97 14.36 -6.27
N PHE A 257 26.22 13.47 -7.24
CA PHE A 257 26.62 13.88 -8.60
C PHE A 257 25.58 14.77 -9.29
N LEU A 258 24.28 14.48 -9.11
CA LEU A 258 23.22 15.33 -9.64
C LEU A 258 23.20 16.71 -8.97
N ILE A 259 23.34 16.77 -7.65
CA ILE A 259 23.37 18.04 -6.90
C ILE A 259 24.59 18.87 -7.31
N ASP A 260 25.78 18.27 -7.35
CA ASP A 260 27.03 18.91 -7.79
C ASP A 260 26.86 19.48 -9.20
N LYS A 261 26.23 18.73 -10.11
CA LYS A 261 25.94 19.21 -11.48
C LYS A 261 25.02 20.43 -11.48
N LEU A 262 23.99 20.48 -10.63
CA LEU A 262 23.11 21.65 -10.53
C LEU A 262 23.86 22.89 -10.01
N ASP A 263 24.81 22.70 -9.09
CA ASP A 263 25.68 23.75 -8.58
C ASP A 263 26.67 24.24 -9.66
N ASP A 264 27.33 23.32 -10.38
CA ASP A 264 28.25 23.62 -11.48
C ASP A 264 27.56 24.40 -12.61
N LEU A 265 26.29 24.06 -12.91
CA LEU A 265 25.47 24.75 -13.90
C LEU A 265 24.90 26.08 -13.38
N GLY A 266 25.05 26.38 -12.09
CA GLY A 266 24.53 27.61 -11.46
C GLY A 266 23.01 27.67 -11.37
N ILE A 267 22.33 26.51 -11.35
CA ILE A 267 20.86 26.42 -11.33
C ILE A 267 20.28 25.85 -10.03
N ARG A 268 21.13 25.44 -9.07
CA ARG A 268 20.72 24.86 -7.79
C ARG A 268 19.75 25.74 -6.99
N GLU A 269 19.99 27.04 -6.91
CA GLU A 269 19.12 27.99 -6.19
C GLU A 269 17.76 28.19 -6.89
N ASN A 270 17.69 27.93 -8.20
CA ASN A 270 16.45 27.96 -8.97
C ASN A 270 15.84 26.56 -9.14
N THR A 271 16.19 25.58 -8.30
CA THR A 271 15.68 24.21 -8.38
C THR A 271 15.07 23.77 -7.06
N ILE A 272 13.80 23.36 -7.13
CA ILE A 272 13.10 22.67 -6.05
C ILE A 272 13.44 21.18 -6.15
N ILE A 273 13.92 20.59 -5.06
CA ILE A 273 14.20 19.15 -4.96
C ILE A 273 13.29 18.55 -3.89
N ILE A 274 12.52 17.54 -4.27
CA ILE A 274 11.79 16.66 -3.35
C ILE A 274 12.51 15.33 -3.31
N TYR A 275 12.74 14.79 -2.11
CA TYR A 275 13.21 13.42 -1.91
C TYR A 275 12.14 12.66 -1.12
N GLN A 276 11.69 11.51 -1.59
CA GLN A 276 10.77 10.63 -0.86
C GLN A 276 10.95 9.17 -1.29
N SER A 277 10.47 8.20 -0.50
CA SER A 277 10.38 6.79 -0.91
C SER A 277 8.95 6.39 -1.28
N ASP A 278 8.78 5.35 -2.10
CA ASP A 278 7.46 4.90 -2.56
C ASP A 278 6.67 4.07 -1.55
N ASN A 279 7.34 3.29 -0.71
CA ASN A 279 6.76 2.52 0.39
C ASN A 279 7.86 2.10 1.38
N GLY A 280 7.46 1.51 2.51
CA GLY A 280 8.41 0.94 3.46
C GLY A 280 9.29 -0.14 2.84
N TYR A 281 10.43 -0.42 3.48
CA TYR A 281 11.37 -1.45 3.03
C TYR A 281 10.73 -2.84 2.87
N SER A 282 11.26 -3.65 1.96
CA SER A 282 10.78 -5.02 1.76
C SER A 282 11.35 -5.98 2.81
N THR A 283 10.53 -6.93 3.25
CA THR A 283 10.91 -8.11 4.06
C THR A 283 10.76 -9.41 3.29
N GLU A 284 10.61 -9.33 1.97
CA GLU A 284 10.40 -10.49 1.12
C GLU A 284 11.63 -11.40 1.09
N THR A 285 11.42 -12.68 0.76
CA THR A 285 12.50 -13.67 0.70
C THR A 285 13.59 -13.30 -0.30
N ARG A 286 13.24 -12.60 -1.39
CA ARG A 286 14.18 -12.08 -2.40
C ARG A 286 14.99 -10.87 -1.93
N ALA A 287 14.49 -10.16 -0.91
CA ALA A 287 15.24 -9.19 -0.14
C ALA A 287 16.06 -9.86 0.99
N PHE A 288 16.18 -11.20 0.99
CA PHE A 288 16.79 -11.98 2.08
C PHE A 288 16.14 -11.72 3.45
N GLY A 289 14.83 -11.44 3.48
CA GLY A 289 14.11 -11.09 4.70
C GLY A 289 14.25 -9.62 5.12
N GLY A 290 14.99 -8.80 4.37
CA GLY A 290 15.00 -7.35 4.50
C GLY A 290 16.39 -6.73 4.51
N GLY A 291 16.65 -5.83 5.45
CA GLY A 291 17.88 -5.05 5.51
C GLY A 291 17.61 -3.57 5.73
N GLY A 292 16.43 -3.09 5.34
CA GLY A 292 15.92 -1.79 5.75
C GLY A 292 15.48 -1.77 7.22
N ASN A 293 15.33 -0.56 7.76
CA ASN A 293 14.94 -0.31 9.14
C ASN A 293 13.91 0.82 9.20
N ALA A 294 12.76 0.52 9.80
CA ALA A 294 11.72 1.52 10.08
C ALA A 294 11.80 2.09 11.51
N GLY A 295 12.86 1.79 12.26
CA GLY A 295 13.07 2.32 13.61
C GLY A 295 11.98 1.86 14.57
N PRO A 296 11.28 2.75 15.29
CA PRO A 296 10.20 2.36 16.18
C PRO A 296 8.93 1.93 15.42
N TYR A 297 8.77 2.33 14.14
CA TYR A 297 7.53 2.12 13.41
C TYR A 297 7.33 0.63 13.07
N ARG A 298 6.13 0.12 13.33
CA ARG A 298 5.72 -1.27 13.02
C ARG A 298 5.31 -1.42 11.57
N GLY A 299 5.49 -2.60 11.01
CA GLY A 299 5.19 -2.90 9.61
C GLY A 299 6.32 -2.53 8.66
N ALA A 300 6.20 -3.03 7.44
CA ALA A 300 7.12 -2.83 6.33
C ALA A 300 6.28 -2.79 5.02
N LYS A 301 6.89 -2.93 3.84
CA LYS A 301 6.16 -3.06 2.56
C LYS A 301 4.92 -3.95 2.68
N SER A 302 3.81 -3.54 2.04
CA SER A 302 2.48 -4.18 2.10
C SER A 302 1.73 -4.13 3.44
N SER A 303 2.23 -3.40 4.44
CA SER A 303 1.56 -3.15 5.72
C SER A 303 1.01 -1.72 5.79
N LEU A 304 -0.17 -1.52 6.39
CA LEU A 304 -0.69 -0.18 6.69
C LEU A 304 -0.30 0.33 8.11
N PHE A 305 0.51 -0.42 8.86
CA PHE A 305 1.22 0.14 10.02
C PHE A 305 2.25 1.19 9.57
N GLU A 306 2.67 2.06 10.49
CA GLU A 306 3.51 3.25 10.23
C GLU A 306 4.73 2.92 9.36
N GLY A 307 5.45 1.83 9.62
CA GLY A 307 6.66 1.45 8.90
C GLY A 307 6.45 1.03 7.44
N GLY A 308 5.21 0.78 7.01
CA GLY A 308 4.88 0.52 5.61
C GLY A 308 4.53 1.77 4.80
N ILE A 309 4.12 2.86 5.46
CA ILE A 309 3.57 4.06 4.79
C ILE A 309 4.18 5.40 5.24
N ARG A 310 4.88 5.47 6.37
CA ARG A 310 5.56 6.67 6.89
C ARG A 310 7.04 6.64 6.51
N LEU A 311 7.48 7.60 5.71
CA LEU A 311 8.74 7.50 4.97
C LEU A 311 9.57 8.78 5.02
N PRO A 312 10.90 8.68 4.84
CA PRO A 312 11.75 9.85 4.75
C PRO A 312 11.28 10.74 3.60
N THR A 313 11.04 12.01 3.90
CA THR A 313 10.54 13.00 2.96
C THR A 313 11.24 14.34 3.18
N ILE A 314 11.84 14.91 2.15
CA ILE A 314 12.57 16.19 2.21
C ILE A 314 12.10 17.08 1.07
N ILE A 315 11.96 18.39 1.34
CA ILE A 315 11.90 19.41 0.29
C ILE A 315 13.01 20.45 0.52
N SER A 316 13.74 20.79 -0.54
CA SER A 316 14.73 21.86 -0.53
C SER A 316 14.53 22.79 -1.73
N TRP A 317 14.59 24.09 -1.46
CA TRP A 317 14.70 25.13 -2.47
C TRP A 317 15.64 26.20 -1.88
N LYS A 318 16.93 25.98 -2.11
CA LYS A 318 18.05 26.71 -1.49
C LYS A 318 17.84 28.22 -1.63
N ASN A 319 18.01 28.96 -0.53
CA ASN A 319 17.76 30.40 -0.40
C ASN A 319 16.30 30.89 -0.63
N HIS A 320 15.32 30.00 -0.83
CA HIS A 320 13.92 30.36 -1.11
C HIS A 320 12.92 29.76 -0.11
N LEU A 321 13.22 28.59 0.45
CA LEU A 321 12.47 27.95 1.54
C LEU A 321 13.30 27.93 2.83
N PRO A 322 12.65 27.77 4.00
CA PRO A 322 13.34 27.54 5.26
C PRO A 322 14.30 26.34 5.18
N GLU A 323 15.50 26.53 5.71
CA GLU A 323 16.58 25.52 5.74
C GLU A 323 16.76 24.99 7.18
N ASN A 324 17.27 23.76 7.29
CA ASN A 324 17.49 23.03 8.52
C ASN A 324 16.24 22.93 9.41
N ILE A 325 15.07 22.70 8.79
CA ILE A 325 13.80 22.54 9.49
C ILE A 325 13.46 21.06 9.64
N VAL A 326 13.04 20.69 10.85
CA VAL A 326 12.35 19.43 11.12
C VAL A 326 10.88 19.76 11.27
N ASN A 327 10.04 19.22 10.40
CA ASN A 327 8.61 19.44 10.43
C ASN A 327 7.89 18.12 10.78
N ASP A 328 7.15 18.12 11.88
CA ASP A 328 6.38 16.97 12.35
C ASP A 328 4.89 17.05 12.00
N GLU A 329 4.50 17.99 11.15
CA GLU A 329 3.15 18.11 10.62
C GLU A 329 2.83 17.03 9.58
N PHE A 330 1.53 16.72 9.44
CA PHE A 330 1.03 15.70 8.52
C PHE A 330 1.23 16.11 7.06
N LEU A 331 1.95 15.28 6.30
CA LEU A 331 2.05 15.36 4.84
C LEU A 331 1.73 14.02 4.16
N MET A 332 1.10 14.04 2.98
CA MET A 332 0.99 12.86 2.11
C MET A 332 1.61 13.10 0.73
N ASN A 333 2.06 12.04 0.06
CA ASN A 333 2.60 12.17 -1.31
C ASN A 333 1.59 12.73 -2.33
N ILE A 334 0.28 12.53 -2.10
CA ILE A 334 -0.79 13.16 -2.89
C ILE A 334 -0.82 14.69 -2.78
N ASP A 335 -0.24 15.26 -1.72
CA ASP A 335 -0.21 16.70 -1.48
C ASP A 335 0.83 17.42 -2.35
N TRP A 336 1.75 16.69 -2.99
CA TRP A 336 2.80 17.29 -3.80
C TRP A 336 2.27 18.00 -5.05
N MET A 337 1.28 17.44 -5.74
CA MET A 337 0.71 18.06 -6.94
C MET A 337 0.17 19.49 -6.69
N PRO A 338 -0.76 19.73 -5.76
CA PRO A 338 -1.23 21.09 -5.48
C PRO A 338 -0.17 21.98 -4.84
N THR A 339 0.75 21.40 -4.06
CA THR A 339 1.84 22.15 -3.42
C THR A 339 2.84 22.68 -4.45
N LEU A 340 3.29 21.84 -5.38
CA LEU A 340 4.20 22.21 -6.45
C LEU A 340 3.54 23.20 -7.41
N ALA A 341 2.26 23.01 -7.75
CA ALA A 341 1.49 23.98 -8.53
C ALA A 341 1.54 25.38 -7.87
N LYS A 342 1.33 25.44 -6.54
CA LYS A 342 1.36 26.70 -5.79
C LYS A 342 2.75 27.30 -5.66
N LEU A 343 3.79 26.50 -5.39
CA LEU A 343 5.17 26.96 -5.27
C LEU A 343 5.70 27.52 -6.59
N CYS A 344 5.39 26.85 -7.70
CA CYS A 344 5.86 27.22 -9.04
C CYS A 344 4.94 28.22 -9.75
N LYS A 345 3.84 28.63 -9.13
CA LYS A 345 2.81 29.53 -9.68
C LYS A 345 2.25 29.00 -11.02
N LEU A 346 1.95 27.71 -11.06
CA LEU A 346 1.33 27.07 -12.22
C LEU A 346 -0.16 27.42 -12.30
N ASP A 347 -0.72 27.26 -13.49
CA ASP A 347 -2.14 27.37 -13.75
C ASP A 347 -2.94 26.35 -12.93
N LYS A 348 -4.27 26.54 -12.93
CA LYS A 348 -5.17 25.73 -12.11
C LYS A 348 -5.13 24.27 -12.57
N ILE A 349 -5.06 23.34 -11.61
CA ILE A 349 -5.23 21.90 -11.85
C ILE A 349 -6.65 21.65 -12.38
N GLU A 350 -6.75 21.13 -13.60
CA GLU A 350 -8.02 20.94 -14.32
C GLU A 350 -8.74 19.63 -14.00
N THR A 351 -8.32 18.93 -12.94
CA THR A 351 -8.93 17.67 -12.48
C THR A 351 -9.24 17.72 -10.98
N GLU A 352 -10.10 16.81 -10.53
CA GLU A 352 -10.35 16.59 -9.11
C GLU A 352 -9.19 15.82 -8.49
N ILE A 353 -8.58 16.42 -7.48
CA ILE A 353 -7.48 15.83 -6.69
C ILE A 353 -7.89 15.65 -5.22
N ASP A 354 -7.25 14.71 -4.54
CA ASP A 354 -7.41 14.47 -3.10
C ASP A 354 -6.33 15.20 -2.27
N GLY A 355 -5.25 15.61 -2.93
CA GLY A 355 -4.16 16.38 -2.36
C GLY A 355 -4.58 17.76 -1.88
N ILE A 356 -3.92 18.25 -0.84
CA ILE A 356 -4.13 19.58 -0.26
C ILE A 356 -2.84 20.40 -0.43
N ASP A 357 -2.95 21.68 -0.79
CA ASP A 357 -1.80 22.57 -0.87
C ASP A 357 -1.18 22.81 0.52
N MET A 358 0.06 22.32 0.68
CA MET A 358 0.90 22.39 1.87
C MET A 358 1.96 23.49 1.81
N SER A 359 1.98 24.31 0.76
CA SER A 359 3.00 25.36 0.58
C SER A 359 3.04 26.36 1.75
N GLY A 360 1.91 26.59 2.42
CA GLY A 360 1.83 27.41 3.63
C GLY A 360 2.67 26.85 4.78
N MET A 361 2.55 25.56 5.08
CA MET A 361 3.35 24.93 6.15
C MET A 361 4.82 24.75 5.79
N ILE A 362 5.11 24.64 4.50
CA ILE A 362 6.48 24.54 3.99
C ILE A 362 7.22 25.89 4.08
N LYS A 363 6.54 27.00 3.75
CA LYS A 363 7.15 28.34 3.77
C LYS A 363 7.30 28.93 5.17
N HIS A 364 6.44 28.51 6.10
CA HIS A 364 6.34 29.10 7.42
C HIS A 364 6.40 28.01 8.48
N PRO A 365 7.60 27.73 9.03
CA PRO A 365 7.77 26.79 10.13
C PRO A 365 6.80 27.16 11.27
N ASN A 366 6.17 26.16 11.89
CA ASN A 366 5.09 26.27 12.89
C ASN A 366 3.67 26.49 12.36
N THR A 367 3.45 26.48 11.04
CA THR A 367 2.08 26.44 10.50
C THR A 367 1.59 25.00 10.47
N ALA A 368 0.45 24.72 11.11
CA ALA A 368 -0.14 23.39 11.17
C ALA A 368 -0.55 22.87 9.77
N SER A 369 -0.51 21.55 9.60
CA SER A 369 -1.04 20.92 8.39
C SER A 369 -2.54 21.19 8.26
N LYS A 370 -2.98 21.44 7.03
CA LYS A 370 -4.42 21.47 6.71
C LYS A 370 -5.04 20.07 6.71
N ARG A 371 -4.21 19.02 6.65
CA ARG A 371 -4.66 17.63 6.67
C ARG A 371 -4.76 17.14 8.10
N THR A 372 -5.99 16.99 8.57
CA THR A 372 -6.30 16.42 9.89
C THR A 372 -6.75 14.96 9.81
N SER A 373 -7.05 14.46 8.61
CA SER A 373 -7.42 13.07 8.38
C SER A 373 -6.88 12.50 7.07
N ALA A 374 -6.73 11.17 7.05
CA ALA A 374 -6.30 10.42 5.89
C ALA A 374 -6.86 8.98 5.92
N PHE A 375 -6.94 8.39 4.74
CA PHE A 375 -7.53 7.07 4.52
C PHE A 375 -6.58 6.20 3.71
N TRP A 376 -6.57 4.89 3.99
CA TRP A 376 -5.88 3.92 3.16
C TRP A 376 -6.77 2.70 2.98
N LYS A 377 -6.64 2.06 1.82
CA LYS A 377 -7.25 0.75 1.55
C LYS A 377 -6.33 -0.04 0.63
N TYR A 378 -5.93 -1.24 1.05
CA TYR A 378 -5.02 -2.10 0.31
C TYR A 378 -5.34 -3.57 0.58
N GLY A 379 -5.78 -4.29 -0.46
CA GLY A 379 -6.36 -5.63 -0.28
C GLY A 379 -7.54 -5.55 0.70
N LYS A 380 -7.51 -6.35 1.76
CA LYS A 380 -8.51 -6.30 2.85
C LYS A 380 -8.19 -5.25 3.93
N GLN A 381 -6.95 -4.76 3.98
CA GLN A 381 -6.56 -3.78 4.99
C GLN A 381 -7.21 -2.43 4.68
N TRP A 382 -7.61 -1.71 5.71
CA TRP A 382 -7.99 -0.31 5.61
C TRP A 382 -7.55 0.47 6.83
N VAL A 383 -7.36 1.78 6.67
CA VAL A 383 -7.01 2.69 7.77
C VAL A 383 -7.82 3.96 7.70
N VAL A 384 -8.22 4.44 8.88
CA VAL A 384 -8.52 5.86 9.11
C VAL A 384 -7.51 6.39 10.09
N ARG A 385 -6.83 7.47 9.71
CA ARG A 385 -6.12 8.32 10.66
C ARG A 385 -6.87 9.64 10.80
N LYS A 386 -7.13 10.05 12.03
CA LYS A 386 -7.71 11.34 12.37
C LYS A 386 -6.98 11.90 13.58
N ASP A 387 -6.29 13.02 13.38
CA ASP A 387 -5.36 13.60 14.33
C ASP A 387 -4.29 12.55 14.76
N ASN A 388 -4.23 12.25 16.07
CA ASN A 388 -3.32 11.27 16.64
C ASN A 388 -3.87 9.84 16.60
N TRP A 389 -5.16 9.65 16.35
CA TRP A 389 -5.78 8.33 16.38
C TRP A 389 -5.70 7.66 15.03
N LYS A 390 -5.33 6.37 15.04
CA LYS A 390 -5.26 5.55 13.84
C LYS A 390 -5.97 4.23 14.11
N LEU A 391 -7.00 3.93 13.31
CA LEU A 391 -7.74 2.67 13.33
C LEU A 391 -7.39 1.88 12.06
N ILE A 392 -6.94 0.65 12.24
CA ILE A 392 -6.64 -0.28 11.15
C ILE A 392 -7.64 -1.43 11.18
N GLY A 393 -8.28 -1.71 10.05
CA GLY A 393 -9.04 -2.93 9.82
C GLY A 393 -8.19 -3.99 9.15
N PHE A 394 -8.35 -5.24 9.60
CA PHE A 394 -7.61 -6.42 9.15
C PHE A 394 -6.09 -6.20 9.08
N PRO A 395 -5.45 -5.71 10.16
CA PRO A 395 -4.04 -5.33 10.14
C PRO A 395 -3.13 -6.47 9.70
N LYS A 396 -2.05 -6.12 9.00
CA LYS A 396 -0.98 -7.06 8.62
C LYS A 396 0.37 -6.49 9.03
N ASP A 397 1.12 -7.19 9.88
CA ASP A 397 2.49 -6.82 10.22
C ASP A 397 3.49 -7.63 9.39
N THR A 398 4.07 -7.01 8.37
CA THR A 398 5.12 -7.62 7.52
C THR A 398 6.54 -7.45 8.08
N SER A 399 6.71 -6.70 9.17
CA SER A 399 8.00 -6.54 9.86
C SER A 399 8.22 -7.58 10.95
N HIS A 400 7.17 -8.31 11.35
CA HIS A 400 7.18 -9.28 12.45
C HIS A 400 7.62 -8.68 13.79
N LYS A 401 7.45 -7.37 14.00
CA LYS A 401 7.83 -6.69 15.25
C LYS A 401 6.89 -7.00 16.41
N GLY A 402 5.61 -7.26 16.13
CA GLY A 402 4.63 -7.62 17.14
C GLY A 402 3.69 -8.73 16.69
N GLU A 403 3.10 -9.42 17.66
CA GLU A 403 2.07 -10.43 17.40
C GLU A 403 0.73 -9.78 17.04
N LEU A 404 -0.08 -10.48 16.25
CA LEU A 404 -1.47 -10.13 15.94
C LEU A 404 -2.34 -11.36 16.14
N ASN A 405 -3.35 -11.25 16.98
CA ASN A 405 -4.44 -12.21 16.99
C ASN A 405 -5.44 -11.78 15.92
N LEU A 406 -5.45 -12.44 14.77
CA LEU A 406 -6.28 -12.05 13.61
C LEU A 406 -7.78 -11.90 13.92
N GLU A 407 -8.28 -12.53 14.99
CA GLU A 407 -9.66 -12.40 15.43
C GLU A 407 -9.86 -11.22 16.40
N GLU A 408 -9.01 -11.12 17.42
CA GLU A 408 -9.14 -10.09 18.47
C GLU A 408 -8.63 -8.71 17.99
N ASP A 409 -7.67 -8.71 17.08
CA ASP A 409 -7.03 -7.52 16.50
C ASP A 409 -7.57 -7.17 15.11
N ALA A 410 -8.67 -7.77 14.68
CA ALA A 410 -9.28 -7.47 13.39
C ALA A 410 -9.59 -5.96 13.24
N LEU A 411 -9.85 -5.27 14.36
CA LEU A 411 -9.75 -3.82 14.49
C LEU A 411 -8.62 -3.46 15.46
N PHE A 412 -7.65 -2.69 14.98
CA PHE A 412 -6.47 -2.28 15.73
C PHE A 412 -6.44 -0.75 15.89
N LEU A 413 -6.60 -0.27 17.12
CA LEU A 413 -6.61 1.17 17.42
C LEU A 413 -5.30 1.59 18.09
N SER A 414 -4.68 2.64 17.59
CA SER A 414 -3.47 3.26 18.13
C SER A 414 -3.68 4.75 18.41
N ASP A 415 -3.03 5.27 19.45
CA ASP A 415 -2.82 6.71 19.68
C ASP A 415 -1.35 7.04 19.42
N LEU A 416 -1.06 7.60 18.24
CA LEU A 416 0.29 7.89 17.78
C LEU A 416 0.98 8.99 18.59
N SER A 417 0.25 9.76 19.41
CA SER A 417 0.88 10.72 20.33
C SER A 417 1.51 10.06 21.55
N GLN A 418 1.09 8.83 21.86
CA GLN A 418 1.59 8.04 23.00
C GLN A 418 2.49 6.90 22.54
N ASP A 419 2.13 6.25 21.43
CA ASP A 419 2.85 5.10 20.90
C ASP A 419 2.91 5.12 19.37
N VAL A 420 4.02 5.64 18.83
CA VAL A 420 4.31 5.59 17.39
C VAL A 420 4.71 4.20 16.90
N SER A 421 4.96 3.25 17.81
CA SER A 421 5.35 1.89 17.44
C SER A 421 4.15 0.98 17.17
N GLU A 422 2.93 1.39 17.54
CA GLU A 422 1.69 0.63 17.30
C GLU A 422 1.76 -0.81 17.83
N MET A 423 2.38 -0.98 19.00
CA MET A 423 2.60 -2.29 19.60
C MET A 423 1.45 -2.74 20.49
N THR A 424 0.61 -1.81 20.94
CA THR A 424 -0.55 -2.10 21.80
C THR A 424 -1.85 -1.75 21.11
N ASN A 425 -2.74 -2.74 20.95
CA ASN A 425 -4.10 -2.49 20.47
C ASN A 425 -4.96 -1.86 21.57
N LEU A 426 -5.46 -0.66 21.34
CA LEU A 426 -6.30 0.10 22.27
C LEU A 426 -7.82 -0.07 22.01
N ALA A 427 -8.21 -0.89 21.02
CA ALA A 427 -9.60 -0.98 20.56
C ALA A 427 -10.58 -1.39 21.68
N SER A 428 -10.20 -2.35 22.53
CA SER A 428 -11.01 -2.80 23.67
C SER A 428 -11.13 -1.75 24.78
N LYS A 429 -10.12 -0.87 24.92
CA LYS A 429 -10.08 0.18 25.93
C LYS A 429 -10.87 1.43 25.53
N TYR A 430 -10.97 1.72 24.23
CA TYR A 430 -11.67 2.90 23.71
C TYR A 430 -12.72 2.53 22.62
N PRO A 431 -13.76 1.77 22.96
CA PRO A 431 -14.76 1.29 21.98
C PRO A 431 -15.52 2.44 21.29
N GLU A 432 -15.76 3.55 21.98
CA GLU A 432 -16.40 4.73 21.37
C GLU A 432 -15.50 5.39 20.31
N LYS A 433 -14.18 5.38 20.51
CA LYS A 433 -13.22 5.88 19.52
C LYS A 433 -13.16 4.99 18.29
N VAL A 434 -13.20 3.66 18.48
CA VAL A 434 -13.33 2.70 17.38
C VAL A 434 -14.60 3.00 16.57
N LYS A 435 -15.75 3.14 17.23
CA LYS A 435 -17.03 3.45 16.57
C LYS A 435 -16.97 4.76 15.79
N GLU A 436 -16.38 5.82 16.37
CA GLU A 436 -16.20 7.11 15.70
C GLU A 436 -15.36 6.99 14.43
N LEU A 437 -14.20 6.33 14.49
CA LEU A 437 -13.30 6.19 13.36
C LEU A 437 -13.83 5.23 12.30
N THR A 438 -14.54 4.17 12.69
CA THR A 438 -15.30 3.32 11.75
C THR A 438 -16.34 4.14 11.00
N GLN A 439 -17.09 5.01 11.68
CA GLN A 439 -18.05 5.90 11.01
C GLN A 439 -17.34 6.89 10.07
N GLU A 440 -16.15 7.38 10.44
CA GLU A 440 -15.37 8.24 9.54
C GLU A 440 -14.86 7.48 8.31
N PHE A 441 -14.47 6.22 8.47
CA PHE A 441 -14.12 5.34 7.35
C PHE A 441 -15.30 5.18 6.39
N LEU A 442 -16.49 4.90 6.91
CA LEU A 442 -17.70 4.67 6.12
C LEU A 442 -18.23 5.94 5.42
N LYS A 443 -17.82 7.14 5.86
CA LYS A 443 -18.10 8.40 5.13
C LYS A 443 -17.16 8.61 3.96
N TRP A 444 -15.97 8.00 3.97
CA TRP A 444 -15.08 8.06 2.84
C TRP A 444 -15.69 7.28 1.67
N LYS A 445 -15.59 7.82 0.46
CA LYS A 445 -16.21 7.28 -0.76
C LYS A 445 -15.91 5.78 -1.00
N HIS A 446 -14.78 5.29 -0.48
CA HIS A 446 -14.29 3.92 -0.69
C HIS A 446 -14.36 3.04 0.57
N GLY A 447 -15.00 3.53 1.63
CA GLY A 447 -15.28 2.75 2.84
C GLY A 447 -16.68 2.15 2.79
N HIS A 448 -16.79 0.83 2.99
CA HIS A 448 -18.05 0.11 2.92
C HIS A 448 -18.29 -0.74 4.17
N GLU A 449 -19.55 -0.99 4.52
CA GLU A 449 -19.93 -1.82 5.67
C GLU A 449 -19.38 -3.25 5.58
N GLU A 450 -19.20 -3.77 4.36
CA GLU A 450 -18.59 -5.07 4.10
C GLU A 450 -17.09 -5.13 4.44
N ASP A 451 -16.40 -3.99 4.49
CA ASP A 451 -15.00 -3.90 4.90
C ASP A 451 -14.86 -4.01 6.44
N ILE A 452 -15.94 -3.79 7.20
CA ILE A 452 -15.86 -3.75 8.66
C ILE A 452 -15.76 -5.18 9.21
N PRO A 453 -14.71 -5.50 10.00
CA PRO A 453 -14.61 -6.79 10.65
C PRO A 453 -15.84 -7.08 11.50
N LYS A 454 -16.53 -8.16 11.17
CA LYS A 454 -17.63 -8.67 11.97
C LYS A 454 -17.04 -9.35 13.21
N LYS A 455 -17.78 -9.33 14.32
CA LYS A 455 -17.34 -10.01 15.56
C LYS A 455 -17.75 -11.48 15.49
N ILE A 456 -16.79 -12.39 15.60
CA ILE A 456 -17.08 -13.81 15.73
C ILE A 456 -17.90 -14.04 17.01
N GLU A 457 -19.04 -14.71 16.89
CA GLU A 457 -19.85 -15.11 18.04
C GLU A 457 -19.29 -16.42 18.60
N LYS A 458 -18.86 -16.40 19.87
CA LYS A 458 -18.37 -17.60 20.56
C LYS A 458 -19.54 -18.36 21.20
N VAL A 459 -19.54 -19.68 21.08
CA VAL A 459 -20.53 -20.57 21.70
C VAL A 459 -19.86 -21.55 22.66
N SER A 460 -20.56 -21.88 23.75
CA SER A 460 -20.11 -22.94 24.65
C SER A 460 -20.27 -24.28 23.94
N ASN A 461 -19.16 -24.93 23.60
CA ASN A 461 -19.17 -26.24 22.94
C ASN A 461 -18.24 -27.21 23.68
N LEU A 462 -18.77 -28.32 24.18
CA LEU A 462 -17.99 -29.40 24.81
C LEU A 462 -17.01 -30.06 23.83
N ALA A 463 -17.24 -29.93 22.52
CA ALA A 463 -16.32 -30.38 21.48
C ALA A 463 -15.18 -29.38 21.20
N ALA A 464 -15.21 -28.16 21.74
CA ALA A 464 -14.12 -27.20 21.59
C ALA A 464 -12.78 -27.78 22.09
N GLY A 465 -11.75 -27.74 21.25
CA GLY A 465 -10.43 -28.32 21.53
C GLY A 465 -10.36 -29.85 21.46
N SER A 466 -11.39 -30.48 20.88
CA SER A 466 -11.43 -31.93 20.60
C SER A 466 -10.88 -32.24 19.20
N THR A 467 -10.93 -33.50 18.78
CA THR A 467 -10.58 -33.88 17.39
C THR A 467 -11.83 -34.29 16.61
N ILE A 468 -11.95 -33.83 15.37
CA ILE A 468 -13.00 -34.22 14.43
C ILE A 468 -12.40 -34.89 13.20
N LYS A 469 -13.10 -35.89 12.65
CA LYS A 469 -12.74 -36.54 11.38
C LYS A 469 -13.97 -36.68 10.50
N ALA A 470 -13.91 -36.15 9.28
CA ALA A 470 -14.88 -36.47 8.25
C ALA A 470 -14.68 -37.93 7.76
N THR A 471 -15.76 -38.71 7.74
CA THR A 471 -15.79 -40.05 7.14
C THR A 471 -16.40 -40.03 5.73
N SER A 472 -17.14 -38.97 5.39
CA SER A 472 -17.54 -38.62 4.03
C SER A 472 -16.48 -37.79 3.32
N ALA A 473 -16.41 -37.87 1.99
CA ALA A 473 -15.59 -36.96 1.18
C ALA A 473 -16.17 -35.53 1.24
N LEU A 474 -15.33 -34.56 1.59
CA LEU A 474 -15.69 -33.14 1.65
C LEU A 474 -15.51 -32.45 0.31
N ASN A 475 -16.24 -31.36 0.07
CA ASN A 475 -16.04 -30.51 -1.09
C ASN A 475 -14.64 -29.83 -1.02
N PRO A 476 -13.82 -29.87 -2.08
CA PRO A 476 -12.46 -29.31 -2.07
C PRO A 476 -12.36 -27.83 -1.68
N SER A 477 -13.40 -27.04 -1.97
CA SER A 477 -13.42 -25.60 -1.70
C SER A 477 -13.84 -25.27 -0.26
N TYR A 478 -14.45 -26.22 0.46
CA TYR A 478 -15.04 -26.01 1.79
C TYR A 478 -14.81 -27.23 2.69
N ASN A 479 -13.57 -27.65 2.85
CA ASN A 479 -13.17 -28.93 3.46
C ASN A 479 -12.58 -28.85 4.87
N ASN A 480 -12.61 -27.68 5.52
CA ASN A 480 -12.01 -27.52 6.83
C ASN A 480 -12.96 -27.98 7.95
N ALA A 481 -12.94 -29.27 8.27
CA ALA A 481 -13.79 -29.86 9.30
C ALA A 481 -13.50 -29.34 10.71
N ASP A 482 -12.28 -28.86 11.00
CA ASP A 482 -11.90 -28.38 12.33
C ASP A 482 -12.70 -27.14 12.75
N LEU A 483 -13.24 -26.38 11.78
CA LEU A 483 -14.16 -25.27 12.03
C LEU A 483 -15.43 -25.72 12.77
N LEU A 484 -15.87 -26.96 12.56
CA LEU A 484 -17.14 -27.45 13.10
C LEU A 484 -17.12 -27.71 14.61
N ILE A 485 -15.97 -27.59 15.26
CA ILE A 485 -15.80 -27.82 16.69
C ILE A 485 -14.87 -26.76 17.33
N ASP A 486 -14.74 -25.57 16.73
CA ASP A 486 -13.84 -24.54 17.24
C ASP A 486 -14.51 -23.60 18.27
N GLY A 487 -15.82 -23.74 18.47
CA GLY A 487 -16.62 -22.95 19.40
C GLY A 487 -16.96 -21.56 18.88
N LYS A 488 -16.98 -21.36 17.56
CA LYS A 488 -17.20 -20.09 16.89
C LYS A 488 -18.28 -20.25 15.81
N LEU A 489 -19.30 -19.40 15.88
CA LEU A 489 -20.29 -19.33 14.80
C LEU A 489 -19.72 -18.54 13.62
N GLY A 490 -19.97 -19.06 12.43
CA GLY A 490 -19.64 -18.40 11.17
C GLY A 490 -20.51 -17.15 10.97
N TYR A 491 -20.00 -16.18 10.22
CA TYR A 491 -20.84 -15.07 9.76
C TYR A 491 -21.92 -15.58 8.81
N THR A 492 -23.05 -14.86 8.73
CA THR A 492 -24.13 -15.14 7.76
C THR A 492 -23.69 -15.04 6.29
N ASP A 493 -22.42 -14.80 5.99
CA ASP A 493 -21.84 -14.80 4.66
C ASP A 493 -21.07 -16.12 4.40
N TYR A 494 -21.49 -16.87 3.37
CA TYR A 494 -20.82 -18.12 2.97
C TYR A 494 -19.40 -17.90 2.44
N ALA A 495 -19.10 -16.70 1.92
CA ALA A 495 -17.78 -16.37 1.40
C ALA A 495 -16.74 -16.10 2.50
N SER A 496 -17.16 -16.07 3.77
CA SER A 496 -16.27 -15.85 4.92
C SER A 496 -15.21 -16.94 5.11
N GLY A 497 -15.39 -18.12 4.50
CA GLY A 497 -14.51 -19.28 4.69
C GLY A 497 -14.72 -20.02 6.03
N GLN A 498 -15.73 -19.63 6.81
CA GLN A 498 -16.08 -20.24 8.10
C GLN A 498 -17.15 -21.34 7.97
N TRP A 499 -17.22 -21.99 6.82
CA TRP A 499 -18.27 -22.96 6.52
C TRP A 499 -17.69 -24.22 5.86
N VAL A 500 -18.20 -25.38 6.27
CA VAL A 500 -18.08 -26.63 5.52
C VAL A 500 -19.30 -26.75 4.61
N GLY A 501 -19.05 -26.72 3.30
CA GLY A 501 -20.06 -26.69 2.26
C GLY A 501 -20.14 -28.02 1.51
N GLN A 502 -21.36 -28.46 1.20
CA GLN A 502 -21.58 -29.67 0.41
C GLN A 502 -22.80 -29.53 -0.49
N GLU A 503 -22.67 -30.00 -1.73
CA GLU A 503 -23.78 -30.12 -2.68
C GLU A 503 -24.18 -31.58 -2.90
N GLY A 504 -25.48 -31.85 -2.95
CA GLY A 504 -26.08 -33.12 -3.40
C GLY A 504 -25.74 -34.39 -2.59
N LYS A 505 -24.86 -34.32 -1.60
CA LYS A 505 -24.34 -35.45 -0.83
C LYS A 505 -24.44 -35.17 0.66
N ASN A 506 -24.54 -36.23 1.46
CA ASN A 506 -24.56 -36.12 2.92
C ASN A 506 -23.14 -36.03 3.47
N LEU A 507 -23.00 -35.42 4.64
CA LEU A 507 -21.75 -35.36 5.39
C LEU A 507 -21.83 -36.26 6.62
N GLU A 508 -20.72 -36.86 7.01
CA GLU A 508 -20.58 -37.63 8.24
C GLU A 508 -19.26 -37.30 8.93
N PHE A 509 -19.33 -37.08 10.23
CA PHE A 509 -18.21 -36.73 11.09
C PHE A 509 -18.17 -37.63 12.32
N ILE A 510 -16.97 -37.93 12.78
CA ILE A 510 -16.70 -38.52 14.09
C ILE A 510 -15.92 -37.51 14.93
N ILE A 511 -16.50 -37.13 16.06
CA ILE A 511 -15.91 -36.24 17.07
C ILE A 511 -15.45 -37.10 18.24
N ASN A 512 -14.21 -36.92 18.68
CA ASN A 512 -13.66 -37.53 19.89
C ASN A 512 -13.42 -36.43 20.92
N LEU A 513 -14.26 -36.40 21.97
CA LEU A 513 -14.23 -35.39 23.04
C LEU A 513 -13.02 -35.50 23.99
N ASN A 514 -12.03 -36.33 23.64
CA ASN A 514 -10.85 -36.72 24.40
C ASN A 514 -11.15 -37.55 25.67
N THR A 515 -12.19 -37.18 26.40
CA THR A 515 -12.69 -37.84 27.62
C THR A 515 -14.20 -38.04 27.53
N GLU A 516 -14.73 -38.90 28.38
CA GLU A 516 -16.17 -39.14 28.46
C GLU A 516 -16.88 -37.95 29.10
N LYS A 517 -17.82 -37.32 28.36
CA LYS A 517 -18.56 -36.14 28.81
C LYS A 517 -20.07 -36.42 28.86
N ALA A 518 -20.78 -35.78 29.77
CA ALA A 518 -22.25 -35.77 29.78
C ALA A 518 -22.74 -34.81 28.69
N ILE A 519 -23.62 -35.29 27.82
CA ILE A 519 -24.13 -34.56 26.66
C ILE A 519 -25.64 -34.44 26.81
N LYS A 520 -26.15 -33.21 26.72
CA LYS A 520 -27.56 -32.83 26.84
C LYS A 520 -28.18 -32.50 25.48
N SER A 521 -27.41 -31.93 24.58
CA SER A 521 -27.90 -31.60 23.25
C SER A 521 -26.76 -31.61 22.26
N ILE A 522 -27.09 -31.89 21.00
CA ILE A 522 -26.20 -31.67 19.89
C ILE A 522 -26.97 -30.91 18.82
N SER A 523 -26.36 -29.83 18.35
CA SER A 523 -26.93 -28.95 17.34
C SER A 523 -26.00 -28.81 16.15
N VAL A 524 -26.59 -28.72 14.96
CA VAL A 524 -25.88 -28.29 13.75
C VAL A 524 -26.48 -26.98 13.30
N ASN A 525 -25.65 -25.95 13.20
CA ASN A 525 -26.05 -24.69 12.62
C ASN A 525 -25.79 -24.70 11.11
N SER A 526 -26.71 -24.11 10.34
CA SER A 526 -26.68 -24.16 8.88
C SER A 526 -27.07 -22.83 8.26
N LEU A 527 -26.41 -22.47 7.17
CA LEU A 527 -26.73 -21.27 6.39
C LEU A 527 -27.95 -21.50 5.50
N ILE A 528 -28.73 -20.44 5.28
CA ILE A 528 -29.87 -20.40 4.39
C ILE A 528 -29.74 -19.19 3.48
N ASN A 529 -29.74 -19.46 2.17
CA ASN A 529 -30.01 -18.48 1.13
C ASN A 529 -30.49 -19.25 -0.11
N SER A 530 -31.81 -19.42 -0.22
CA SER A 530 -32.38 -20.16 -1.36
C SER A 530 -32.10 -19.46 -2.68
N GLY A 531 -31.96 -18.12 -2.70
CA GLY A 531 -31.57 -17.39 -3.92
C GLY A 531 -30.22 -17.84 -4.49
N ASN A 532 -29.29 -18.22 -3.61
CA ASN A 532 -27.98 -18.77 -3.95
C ASN A 532 -27.93 -20.30 -3.88
N TRP A 533 -29.09 -20.97 -3.93
CA TRP A 533 -29.22 -22.43 -3.95
C TRP A 533 -28.70 -23.10 -2.66
N ILE A 534 -28.61 -22.32 -1.57
CA ILE A 534 -28.18 -22.75 -0.24
C ILE A 534 -29.42 -23.04 0.60
N PHE A 535 -29.58 -24.30 0.96
CA PHE A 535 -30.69 -24.80 1.75
C PHE A 535 -30.18 -25.28 3.11
N PRO A 536 -31.03 -25.18 4.15
CA PRO A 536 -30.66 -25.67 5.46
C PRO A 536 -30.48 -27.19 5.48
N VAL A 537 -29.83 -27.68 6.54
CA VAL A 537 -29.77 -29.10 6.84
C VAL A 537 -31.20 -29.67 6.97
N ASN A 538 -31.45 -30.74 6.22
CA ASN A 538 -32.76 -31.39 6.11
C ASN A 538 -32.96 -32.44 7.21
N ALA A 539 -31.93 -33.21 7.52
CA ALA A 539 -31.96 -34.19 8.60
C ALA A 539 -30.59 -34.31 9.27
N MET A 540 -30.62 -34.73 10.52
CA MET A 540 -29.42 -35.03 11.30
C MET A 540 -29.65 -36.35 12.04
N GLU A 541 -28.64 -37.22 12.03
CA GLU A 541 -28.60 -38.46 12.80
C GLU A 541 -27.34 -38.45 13.68
N ILE A 542 -27.49 -38.88 14.94
CA ILE A 542 -26.42 -38.89 15.93
C ILE A 542 -26.33 -40.26 16.56
N SER A 543 -25.11 -40.79 16.67
CA SER A 543 -24.82 -42.02 17.42
C SER A 543 -23.58 -41.87 18.29
N PHE A 544 -23.41 -42.75 19.28
CA PHE A 544 -22.42 -42.60 20.35
C PHE A 544 -21.54 -43.83 20.49
N SER A 545 -20.29 -43.64 20.91
CA SER A 545 -19.33 -44.73 21.10
C SER A 545 -18.35 -44.42 22.22
N ASP A 546 -17.90 -45.46 22.92
CA ASP A 546 -16.85 -45.35 23.94
C ASP A 546 -15.46 -45.64 23.37
N ASP A 547 -15.38 -46.41 22.28
CA ASP A 547 -14.13 -46.89 21.66
C ASP A 547 -13.81 -46.24 20.29
N GLY A 548 -14.75 -45.48 19.73
CA GLY A 548 -14.64 -44.82 18.44
C GLY A 548 -14.78 -45.75 17.24
N LYS A 549 -15.11 -47.03 17.46
CA LYS A 549 -15.28 -48.06 16.41
C LYS A 549 -16.73 -48.51 16.30
N THR A 550 -17.37 -48.81 17.42
CA THR A 550 -18.76 -49.30 17.45
C THR A 550 -19.68 -48.21 17.98
N PHE A 551 -20.56 -47.70 17.13
CA PHE A 551 -21.52 -46.65 17.49
C PHE A 551 -22.90 -47.26 17.78
N ASN A 552 -23.38 -47.02 19.00
CA ASN A 552 -24.62 -47.57 19.54
C ASN A 552 -25.61 -46.44 19.91
N SER A 553 -26.91 -46.74 19.81
CA SER A 553 -28.02 -45.80 20.04
C SER A 553 -28.00 -44.60 19.08
N SER A 554 -28.85 -44.62 18.05
CA SER A 554 -29.07 -43.46 17.20
C SER A 554 -30.28 -42.65 17.66
N LYS A 555 -30.17 -41.32 17.55
CA LYS A 555 -31.34 -40.42 17.49
C LYS A 555 -31.26 -39.64 16.20
N ASP A 556 -32.39 -39.47 15.54
CA ASP A 556 -32.52 -38.68 14.33
C ASP A 556 -33.55 -37.57 14.52
N ILE A 557 -33.38 -36.51 13.74
CA ILE A 557 -34.37 -35.48 13.55
C ILE A 557 -34.41 -35.13 12.07
N LYS A 558 -35.63 -34.99 11.55
CA LYS A 558 -35.88 -34.51 10.20
C LYS A 558 -36.70 -33.23 10.27
N ARG A 559 -36.31 -32.26 9.47
CA ARG A 559 -36.98 -30.97 9.37
C ARG A 559 -38.38 -31.15 8.78
N VAL A 560 -39.36 -30.44 9.36
CA VAL A 560 -40.78 -30.54 8.98
C VAL A 560 -41.10 -29.69 7.74
N GLU A 561 -40.49 -28.51 7.61
CA GLU A 561 -40.66 -27.62 6.44
C GLU A 561 -39.36 -26.85 6.12
N ASN A 562 -39.11 -26.62 4.83
CA ASN A 562 -38.05 -25.74 4.35
C ASN A 562 -38.63 -24.34 4.08
N LYS A 563 -38.34 -23.38 4.95
CA LYS A 563 -38.67 -21.97 4.70
C LYS A 563 -37.70 -21.41 3.66
N ALA A 564 -38.21 -21.01 2.49
CA ALA A 564 -37.43 -20.27 1.51
C ALA A 564 -37.08 -18.89 2.08
N LYS A 565 -35.80 -18.52 2.02
CA LYS A 565 -35.30 -17.21 2.42
C LYS A 565 -34.30 -16.73 1.37
N THR A 566 -34.54 -15.55 0.84
CA THR A 566 -33.66 -14.92 -0.18
C THR A 566 -32.51 -14.15 0.45
N GLU A 567 -32.61 -13.83 1.73
CA GLU A 567 -31.55 -13.19 2.51
C GLU A 567 -30.75 -14.23 3.29
N ASN A 568 -29.45 -13.95 3.44
CA ASN A 568 -28.53 -14.72 4.25
C ASN A 568 -29.01 -14.79 5.70
N SER A 569 -29.27 -15.99 6.20
CA SER A 569 -29.60 -16.22 7.60
C SER A 569 -29.16 -17.62 8.02
N THR A 570 -29.11 -17.88 9.32
CA THR A 570 -28.78 -19.20 9.86
C THR A 570 -29.99 -19.86 10.49
N GLU A 571 -29.96 -21.19 10.55
CA GLU A 571 -30.92 -21.97 11.30
C GLU A 571 -30.26 -23.20 11.92
N ARG A 572 -30.68 -23.49 13.15
CA ARG A 572 -30.12 -24.54 13.98
C ARG A 572 -31.06 -25.74 14.05
N LEU A 573 -30.52 -26.92 13.83
CA LEU A 573 -31.21 -28.19 14.03
C LEU A 573 -30.64 -28.87 15.27
N THR A 574 -31.48 -29.15 16.28
CA THR A 574 -31.04 -29.66 17.59
C THR A 574 -31.67 -31.01 17.91
N ILE A 575 -30.87 -31.95 18.39
CA ILE A 575 -31.34 -33.19 19.02
C ILE A 575 -31.02 -33.12 20.50
N ASN A 576 -32.06 -33.22 21.34
CA ASN A 576 -31.89 -33.38 22.78
C ASN A 576 -31.51 -34.83 23.10
N VAL A 577 -30.43 -34.99 23.87
CA VAL A 577 -29.89 -36.26 24.32
C VAL A 577 -29.69 -36.22 25.82
N ASP A 578 -29.57 -37.39 26.45
CA ASP A 578 -29.18 -37.47 27.86
C ASP A 578 -28.28 -38.68 27.96
N LYS A 579 -27.03 -38.49 27.56
CA LYS A 579 -26.07 -39.59 27.40
C LYS A 579 -24.67 -39.12 27.76
N LYS A 580 -23.91 -40.03 28.38
CA LYS A 580 -22.48 -39.88 28.57
C LYS A 580 -21.75 -40.61 27.45
N SER A 581 -20.79 -39.96 26.79
CA SER A 581 -20.03 -40.58 25.70
C SER A 581 -18.68 -39.88 25.51
N ARG A 582 -17.71 -40.60 24.94
CA ARG A 582 -16.44 -40.01 24.47
C ARG A 582 -16.48 -39.68 22.99
N PHE A 583 -17.07 -40.54 22.16
CA PHE A 583 -17.18 -40.34 20.72
C PHE A 583 -18.61 -40.05 20.32
N ILE A 584 -18.77 -39.14 19.37
CA ILE A 584 -20.03 -38.78 18.74
C ILE A 584 -19.85 -38.96 17.24
N LYS A 585 -20.77 -39.64 16.59
CA LYS A 585 -20.90 -39.62 15.13
C LYS A 585 -22.09 -38.77 14.77
N VAL A 586 -21.87 -37.78 13.90
CA VAL A 586 -22.90 -36.86 13.41
C VAL A 586 -22.99 -37.00 11.90
N LYS A 587 -24.16 -37.42 11.42
CA LYS A 587 -24.49 -37.50 10.00
C LYS A 587 -25.47 -36.39 9.67
N VAL A 588 -25.13 -35.59 8.66
CA VAL A 588 -25.86 -34.40 8.24
C VAL A 588 -26.34 -34.62 6.81
N GLU A 589 -27.64 -34.48 6.60
CA GLU A 589 -28.28 -34.70 5.31
C GLU A 589 -28.82 -33.39 4.73
N GLY A 590 -28.41 -33.07 3.51
CA GLY A 590 -28.99 -31.99 2.72
C GLY A 590 -30.31 -32.42 2.07
N ILE A 591 -30.93 -31.52 1.30
CA ILE A 591 -32.16 -31.83 0.54
C ILE A 591 -31.89 -32.62 -0.75
N GLY A 592 -30.62 -32.90 -1.06
CA GLY A 592 -30.20 -33.51 -2.32
C GLY A 592 -30.23 -32.49 -3.46
N ASN A 593 -31.38 -32.37 -4.14
CA ASN A 593 -31.55 -31.47 -5.27
C ASN A 593 -32.48 -30.30 -4.92
N CYS A 594 -32.30 -29.18 -5.62
CA CYS A 594 -33.18 -28.02 -5.50
C CYS A 594 -34.66 -28.41 -5.74
N PRO A 595 -35.60 -27.90 -4.93
CA PRO A 595 -37.00 -28.30 -4.98
C PRO A 595 -37.70 -27.80 -6.25
N LYS A 596 -38.83 -28.43 -6.59
CA LYS A 596 -39.69 -27.97 -7.69
C LYS A 596 -40.16 -26.53 -7.45
N GLY A 597 -40.12 -25.70 -8.49
CA GLY A 597 -40.45 -24.27 -8.41
C GLY A 597 -39.26 -23.36 -8.07
N HIS A 598 -38.09 -23.92 -7.78
CA HIS A 598 -36.83 -23.17 -7.67
C HIS A 598 -36.17 -23.00 -9.05
N PRO A 599 -35.48 -21.87 -9.35
CA PRO A 599 -34.76 -21.70 -10.63
C PRO A 599 -33.75 -22.82 -10.94
N GLY A 600 -33.15 -23.40 -9.90
CA GLY A 600 -32.24 -24.55 -10.00
C GLY A 600 -32.89 -25.93 -9.90
N ALA A 601 -34.21 -26.05 -10.03
CA ALA A 601 -34.93 -27.31 -9.79
C ALA A 601 -34.29 -28.52 -10.51
N GLY A 602 -34.01 -29.58 -9.76
CA GLY A 602 -33.38 -30.80 -10.28
C GLY A 602 -31.84 -30.83 -10.24
N PHE A 603 -31.18 -29.68 -10.06
CA PHE A 603 -29.73 -29.62 -9.82
C PHE A 603 -29.40 -29.80 -8.33
N PRO A 604 -28.16 -30.22 -7.98
CA PRO A 604 -27.72 -30.33 -6.60
C PRO A 604 -27.96 -29.05 -5.80
N ALA A 605 -28.53 -29.21 -4.62
CA ALA A 605 -28.69 -28.14 -3.64
C ALA A 605 -27.45 -28.09 -2.73
N TRP A 606 -27.02 -26.89 -2.39
CA TRP A 606 -25.98 -26.66 -1.40
C TRP A 606 -26.56 -26.67 0.01
N PHE A 607 -25.78 -27.14 0.97
CA PHE A 607 -25.91 -26.75 2.37
C PHE A 607 -24.53 -26.44 2.93
N PHE A 608 -24.49 -25.52 3.89
CA PHE A 608 -23.28 -25.10 4.58
C PHE A 608 -23.52 -25.21 6.08
N ILE A 609 -22.54 -25.75 6.81
CA ILE A 609 -22.53 -25.86 8.27
C ILE A 609 -21.27 -25.19 8.84
N ASP A 610 -21.40 -24.45 9.93
CA ASP A 610 -20.31 -23.71 10.59
C ASP A 610 -19.90 -24.35 11.92
N GLU A 611 -20.84 -24.91 12.69
CA GLU A 611 -20.55 -25.49 14.01
C GLU A 611 -21.47 -26.69 14.36
N ILE A 612 -20.87 -27.74 14.94
CA ILE A 612 -21.53 -28.86 15.62
C ILE A 612 -21.43 -28.61 17.14
N ILE A 613 -22.44 -27.96 17.70
CA ILE A 613 -22.47 -27.57 19.11
C ILE A 613 -22.87 -28.77 19.97
N VAL A 614 -22.01 -29.15 20.91
CA VAL A 614 -22.25 -30.21 21.91
C VAL A 614 -22.39 -29.56 23.28
N GLU A 615 -23.56 -29.70 23.93
CA GLU A 615 -23.86 -29.07 25.23
C GLU A 615 -23.94 -30.06 26.39
#